data_AF-A0AAV3RXJ9-F1
#
_entry.id   AF-A0AAV3RXJ9-F1
#
_cell.length_a   1.000
_cell.length_b   1.000
_cell.length_c   1.000
_cell.angle_alpha   90.00
_cell.angle_beta   90.00
_cell.angle_gamma   90.00
#
_symmetry.space_group_name_H-M   'P 1'
#
loop_
_entity.id
_entity.type
_entity.pdbx_description
1 polymer ?
#
loop_
_entity_poly.entity_id
_entity_poly.type
_entity_poly.pdbx_seq_one_letter_code
_entity_poly.pdbx_strand_id
1 'polypeptide(L)'
;MTVCVRYVDSIGSVVKRFLGIAHVKDTSAASLKQTLLDLLTPFKLSVSKIRGQGYDGASNMSGRLSGLRTLIQNENPYAFYVHCFAHQLQLALVAAMALQRCDQDLLNALNLIKIAKIRLQRMRDDGWDVLITKVVEIGKNHDIEVPDMSGPYYLFKSRRQASTTSNLHHYKNDCFLNILDVQMKELNKRFDVENTELLHCVACLSPFFKFMAFDVDKLMRMTELYPTDFLDEVESSLHNQLDNYIEDVRDVARFQELKGIGDL
;
A
#
# COMPACT_ATOMS: atom_id res chain seq x y z
N MET A 1 -7.02 6.42 -18.95
CA MET A 1 -6.04 7.22 -18.17
C MET A 1 -6.80 8.16 -17.26
N THR A 2 -6.40 8.22 -15.99
CA THR A 2 -6.99 9.11 -14.99
C THR A 2 -6.02 10.23 -14.67
N VAL A 3 -6.49 11.49 -14.59
CA VAL A 3 -5.64 12.64 -14.33
C VAL A 3 -6.13 13.40 -13.10
N CYS A 4 -5.22 13.56 -12.14
CA CYS A 4 -5.40 14.39 -10.95
C CYS A 4 -4.27 15.43 -10.91
N VAL A 5 -4.59 16.68 -10.58
CA VAL A 5 -3.62 17.75 -10.38
C VAL A 5 -3.52 18.14 -8.91
N ARG A 6 -2.32 18.51 -8.50
CA ARG A 6 -2.04 19.08 -7.18
C ARG A 6 -1.38 20.44 -7.39
N TYR A 7 -1.93 21.48 -6.78
CA TYR A 7 -1.41 22.85 -6.90
C TYR A 7 -1.53 23.58 -5.55
N VAL A 8 -0.91 24.76 -5.48
CA VAL A 8 -1.00 25.66 -4.33
C VAL A 8 -1.91 26.82 -4.72
N ASP A 9 -2.92 27.13 -3.90
CA ASP A 9 -3.83 28.24 -4.15
C ASP A 9 -3.25 29.59 -3.68
N SER A 10 -4.03 30.66 -3.81
CA SER A 10 -3.60 32.02 -3.47
C SER A 10 -3.31 32.23 -1.98
N ILE A 11 -3.81 31.36 -1.10
CA ILE A 11 -3.57 31.44 0.35
C ILE A 11 -2.47 30.47 0.79
N GLY A 12 -1.78 29.81 -0.15
CA GLY A 12 -0.69 28.88 0.14
C GLY A 12 -1.15 27.47 0.50
N SER A 13 -2.44 27.16 0.37
CA SER A 13 -2.97 25.84 0.69
C SER A 13 -2.77 24.86 -0.47
N VAL A 14 -2.44 23.62 -0.12
CA VAL A 14 -2.24 22.55 -1.11
C VAL A 14 -3.57 21.92 -1.48
N VAL A 15 -3.99 22.10 -2.72
CA VAL A 15 -5.26 21.61 -3.25
C VAL A 15 -5.02 20.46 -4.22
N LYS A 16 -5.80 19.39 -4.09
CA LYS A 16 -5.87 18.30 -5.07
C LYS A 16 -7.19 18.38 -5.82
N ARG A 17 -7.15 18.29 -7.15
CA ARG A 17 -8.34 18.26 -8.00
C ARG A 17 -8.26 17.10 -8.99
N PHE A 18 -9.32 16.32 -9.05
CA PHE A 18 -9.54 15.36 -10.12
C PHE A 18 -9.96 16.13 -11.38
N LEU A 19 -9.27 15.91 -12.49
CA LEU A 19 -9.61 16.55 -13.77
C LEU A 19 -10.52 15.68 -14.64
N GLY A 20 -10.32 14.36 -14.59
CA GLY A 20 -11.13 13.44 -15.38
C GLY A 20 -10.50 12.09 -15.62
N ILE A 21 -11.28 11.24 -16.29
CA ILE A 21 -10.86 9.98 -16.88
C ILE A 21 -11.01 10.13 -18.40
N ALA A 22 -9.94 9.87 -19.14
CA ALA A 22 -9.96 9.80 -20.59
C ALA A 22 -9.71 8.38 -21.07
N HIS A 23 -10.47 7.96 -22.07
CA HIS A 23 -10.19 6.74 -22.81
C HIS A 23 -8.92 6.95 -23.65
N VAL A 24 -7.99 5.98 -23.62
CA VAL A 24 -6.76 6.01 -24.43
C VAL A 24 -6.85 4.87 -25.44
N LYS A 25 -6.63 5.14 -26.72
CA LYS A 25 -6.77 4.14 -27.79
C LYS A 25 -5.69 3.06 -27.73
N ASP A 26 -4.50 3.44 -27.28
CA ASP A 26 -3.36 2.56 -27.07
C ASP A 26 -2.52 3.09 -25.90
N THR A 27 -1.66 2.26 -25.33
CA THR A 27 -0.86 2.63 -24.15
C THR A 27 0.51 3.18 -24.52
N SER A 28 0.76 3.56 -25.78
CA SER A 28 2.04 4.18 -26.16
C SER A 28 2.20 5.54 -25.47
N ALA A 29 3.44 5.91 -25.18
CA ALA A 29 3.74 7.17 -24.52
C ALA A 29 3.24 8.41 -25.30
N ALA A 30 3.27 8.36 -26.64
CA ALA A 30 2.77 9.43 -27.50
C ALA A 30 1.25 9.60 -27.38
N SER A 31 0.50 8.48 -27.42
CA SER A 31 -0.97 8.47 -27.26
C SER A 31 -1.38 8.97 -25.87
N LEU A 32 -0.65 8.53 -24.83
CA LEU A 32 -0.84 8.99 -23.45
C LEU A 32 -0.58 10.49 -23.31
N LYS A 33 0.48 11.01 -23.95
CA LYS A 33 0.80 12.44 -23.95
C LYS A 33 -0.29 13.25 -24.61
N GLN A 34 -0.72 12.87 -25.81
CA GLN A 34 -1.78 13.58 -26.52
C GLN A 34 -3.06 13.61 -25.68
N THR A 35 -3.44 12.46 -25.12
CA THR A 35 -4.62 12.36 -24.25
C THR A 35 -4.51 13.25 -23.01
N LEU A 36 -3.30 13.39 -22.43
CA LEU A 36 -3.05 14.27 -21.29
C LEU A 36 -3.24 15.73 -21.70
N LEU A 37 -2.69 16.14 -22.85
CA LEU A 37 -2.84 17.49 -23.37
C LEU A 37 -4.31 17.82 -23.64
N ASP A 38 -5.03 16.93 -24.30
CA ASP A 38 -6.45 17.07 -24.60
C ASP A 38 -7.29 17.24 -23.32
N LEU A 39 -6.92 16.55 -22.22
CA LEU A 39 -7.55 16.72 -20.92
C LEU A 39 -7.22 18.05 -20.24
N LEU A 40 -6.03 18.63 -20.48
CA LEU A 40 -5.61 19.89 -19.87
C LEU A 40 -6.17 21.12 -20.61
N THR A 41 -6.43 21.01 -21.92
CA THR A 41 -6.87 22.12 -22.78
C THR A 41 -8.15 22.81 -22.28
N PRO A 42 -9.25 22.11 -21.90
CA PRO A 42 -10.47 22.77 -21.42
C PRO A 42 -10.25 23.61 -20.17
N PHE A 43 -9.29 23.22 -19.33
CA PHE A 43 -8.93 23.93 -18.10
C PHE A 43 -7.88 25.04 -18.33
N LYS A 44 -7.44 25.26 -19.57
CA LYS A 44 -6.39 26.22 -19.94
C LYS A 44 -5.09 25.99 -19.16
N LEU A 45 -4.81 24.72 -18.82
CA LEU A 45 -3.61 24.32 -18.11
C LEU A 45 -2.50 24.04 -19.13
N SER A 46 -1.38 24.75 -19.00
CA SER A 46 -0.22 24.58 -19.89
C SER A 46 0.81 23.65 -19.26
N VAL A 47 1.43 22.80 -20.10
CA VAL A 47 2.56 21.94 -19.72
C VAL A 47 3.69 22.75 -19.10
N SER A 48 3.93 23.98 -19.56
CA SER A 48 4.99 24.87 -19.04
C SER A 48 4.84 25.22 -17.56
N LYS A 49 3.64 25.07 -16.99
CA LYS A 49 3.33 25.30 -15.57
C LYS A 49 3.41 24.03 -14.72
N ILE A 50 3.63 22.87 -15.32
CA ILE A 50 3.82 21.61 -14.58
C ILE A 50 5.15 21.69 -13.82
N ARG A 51 5.14 21.26 -12.56
CA ARG A 51 6.33 21.21 -11.69
C ARG A 51 6.64 19.82 -11.15
N GLY A 52 5.76 18.87 -11.42
CA GLY A 52 5.92 17.49 -11.02
C GLY A 52 4.94 16.59 -11.76
N GLN A 53 5.37 15.35 -11.99
CA GLN A 53 4.59 14.32 -12.63
C GLN A 53 4.73 13.01 -11.84
N GLY A 54 3.61 12.42 -11.45
CA GLY A 54 3.57 11.19 -10.63
C GLY A 54 2.97 10.04 -11.42
N TYR A 55 3.78 9.08 -11.84
CA TYR A 55 3.31 7.90 -12.60
C TYR A 55 3.81 6.59 -12.01
N ASP A 56 3.17 5.48 -12.38
CA ASP A 56 3.67 4.15 -12.07
C ASP A 56 4.97 3.82 -12.83
N GLY A 57 5.54 2.65 -12.55
CA GLY A 57 6.80 2.19 -13.14
C GLY A 57 6.66 1.58 -14.53
N ALA A 58 5.49 1.66 -15.18
CA ALA A 58 5.31 1.06 -16.49
C ALA A 58 6.23 1.75 -17.51
N SER A 59 6.83 0.98 -18.43
CA SER A 59 7.78 1.48 -19.42
C SER A 59 7.25 2.66 -20.23
N ASN A 60 5.97 2.61 -20.63
CA ASN A 60 5.34 3.70 -21.39
C ASN A 60 5.04 4.94 -20.55
N MET A 61 5.01 4.82 -19.21
CA MET A 61 4.80 5.94 -18.29
C MET A 61 6.12 6.54 -17.82
N SER A 62 7.02 5.71 -17.29
CA SER A 62 8.27 6.12 -16.63
C SER A 62 9.55 5.88 -17.44
N GLY A 63 9.44 5.29 -18.62
CA GLY A 63 10.57 4.91 -19.47
C GLY A 63 11.48 6.09 -19.78
N ARG A 64 12.80 5.87 -19.66
CA ARG A 64 13.83 6.92 -19.73
C ARG A 64 14.05 7.47 -21.15
N LEU A 65 13.82 6.65 -22.17
CA LEU A 65 14.06 7.01 -23.57
C LEU A 65 12.80 7.55 -24.28
N SER A 66 11.67 6.91 -24.04
CA SER A 66 10.44 7.16 -24.81
C SER A 66 9.17 7.16 -23.98
N GLY A 67 9.25 7.09 -22.64
CA GLY A 67 8.07 7.11 -21.77
C GLY A 67 7.41 8.48 -21.70
N LEU A 68 6.14 8.52 -21.25
CA LEU A 68 5.38 9.76 -21.06
C LEU A 68 6.15 10.77 -20.20
N ARG A 69 6.81 10.28 -19.14
CA ARG A 69 7.78 11.01 -18.33
C ARG A 69 8.73 11.85 -19.19
N THR A 70 9.44 11.17 -20.10
CA THR A 70 10.46 11.78 -20.93
C THR A 70 9.83 12.75 -21.93
N LEU A 71 8.70 12.38 -22.53
CA LEU A 71 8.03 13.24 -23.50
C LEU A 71 7.51 14.56 -22.91
N ILE A 72 7.07 14.57 -21.65
CA ILE A 72 6.68 15.78 -20.92
C ILE A 72 7.90 16.55 -20.41
N GLN A 73 8.94 15.86 -19.91
CA GLN A 73 10.19 16.51 -19.48
C GLN A 73 10.92 17.21 -20.64
N ASN A 74 10.84 16.67 -21.86
CA ASN A 74 11.42 17.30 -23.05
C ASN A 74 10.73 18.63 -23.40
N GLU A 75 9.43 18.79 -23.11
CA GLU A 75 8.72 20.06 -23.31
C GLU A 75 8.87 21.02 -22.13
N ASN A 76 8.97 20.47 -20.92
CA ASN A 76 9.16 21.23 -19.70
C ASN A 76 10.18 20.52 -18.80
N PRO A 77 11.46 20.95 -18.84
CA PRO A 77 12.52 20.36 -18.03
C PRO A 77 12.25 20.37 -16.51
N TYR A 78 11.39 21.29 -16.05
CA TYR A 78 11.01 21.44 -14.64
C TYR A 78 9.86 20.51 -14.20
N ALA A 79 9.33 19.65 -15.08
CA ALA A 79 8.29 18.68 -14.76
C ALA A 79 8.89 17.40 -14.14
N PHE A 80 9.30 17.47 -12.87
CA PHE A 80 10.04 16.38 -12.23
C PHE A 80 9.20 15.12 -12.04
N TYR A 81 9.76 13.99 -12.44
CA TYR A 81 9.12 12.69 -12.24
C TYR A 81 9.32 12.16 -10.83
N VAL A 82 8.19 11.83 -10.20
CA VAL A 82 8.13 11.10 -8.95
C VAL A 82 7.56 9.73 -9.25
N HIS A 83 8.35 8.69 -8.95
CA HIS A 83 7.87 7.33 -9.09
C HIS A 83 6.74 7.08 -8.09
N CYS A 84 5.64 6.53 -8.58
CA CYS A 84 4.51 6.18 -7.75
C CYS A 84 4.87 4.96 -6.89
N PHE A 85 5.22 5.21 -5.63
CA PHE A 85 5.33 4.18 -4.59
C PHE A 85 3.97 3.55 -4.24
N ALA A 86 2.91 3.88 -4.97
CA ALA A 86 1.64 3.18 -4.85
C ALA A 86 1.81 1.68 -5.05
N HIS A 87 2.90 1.14 -5.63
CA HIS A 87 3.14 -0.31 -5.63
C HIS A 87 3.44 -0.89 -4.23
N GLN A 88 4.04 -0.13 -3.32
CA GLN A 88 4.16 -0.54 -1.92
C GLN A 88 2.85 -0.36 -1.16
N LEU A 89 2.12 0.73 -1.45
CA LEU A 89 0.74 0.89 -1.00
C LEU A 89 -0.17 -0.19 -1.63
N GLN A 90 0.15 -0.70 -2.82
CA GLN A 90 -0.61 -1.71 -3.57
C GLN A 90 -0.52 -3.02 -2.83
N LEU A 91 0.58 -3.33 -2.14
CA LEU A 91 0.64 -4.51 -1.27
C LEU A 91 -0.24 -4.36 -0.03
N ALA A 92 -0.25 -3.16 0.58
CA ALA A 92 -1.18 -2.87 1.67
C ALA A 92 -2.66 -2.84 1.18
N LEU A 93 -2.90 -2.37 -0.04
CA LEU A 93 -4.21 -2.30 -0.68
C LEU A 93 -4.65 -3.67 -1.21
N VAL A 94 -3.75 -4.48 -1.73
CA VAL A 94 -3.99 -5.88 -2.12
C VAL A 94 -4.25 -6.71 -0.87
N ALA A 95 -3.53 -6.47 0.22
CA ALA A 95 -3.87 -7.05 1.51
C ALA A 95 -5.26 -6.58 1.98
N ALA A 96 -5.55 -5.28 1.93
CA ALA A 96 -6.86 -4.73 2.30
C ALA A 96 -8.01 -5.23 1.40
N MET A 97 -7.79 -5.37 0.10
CA MET A 97 -8.75 -5.91 -0.86
C MET A 97 -8.90 -7.42 -0.69
N ALA A 98 -7.81 -8.15 -0.43
CA ALA A 98 -7.87 -9.58 -0.11
C ALA A 98 -8.66 -9.82 1.19
N LEU A 99 -8.53 -8.94 2.18
CA LEU A 99 -9.34 -8.98 3.41
C LEU A 99 -10.81 -8.61 3.21
N GLN A 100 -11.16 -7.92 2.12
CA GLN A 100 -12.53 -7.48 1.82
C GLN A 100 -13.29 -8.44 0.88
N ARG A 101 -12.62 -9.47 0.37
CA ARG A 101 -13.20 -10.44 -0.57
C ARG A 101 -13.82 -11.62 0.19
N CYS A 102 -15.10 -11.87 -0.07
CA CYS A 102 -15.85 -12.99 0.54
C CYS A 102 -15.34 -14.37 0.08
N ASP A 103 -14.67 -14.44 -1.08
CA ASP A 103 -14.15 -15.66 -1.70
C ASP A 103 -12.70 -16.00 -1.34
N GLN A 104 -12.07 -15.24 -0.43
CA GLN A 104 -10.63 -15.33 -0.20
C GLN A 104 -10.24 -16.29 0.94
N ASP A 105 -9.16 -17.04 0.71
CA ASP A 105 -8.43 -17.79 1.73
C ASP A 105 -7.80 -16.84 2.77
N LEU A 106 -8.34 -16.88 3.98
CA LEU A 106 -7.92 -16.08 5.13
C LEU A 106 -6.41 -16.21 5.41
N LEU A 107 -5.83 -17.40 5.20
CA LEU A 107 -4.39 -17.65 5.39
C LEU A 107 -3.54 -16.88 4.38
N ASN A 108 -4.01 -16.75 3.14
CA ASN A 108 -3.33 -15.96 2.12
C ASN A 108 -3.36 -14.47 2.47
N ALA A 109 -4.47 -13.95 2.98
CA ALA A 109 -4.55 -12.57 3.45
C ALA A 109 -3.60 -12.30 4.63
N LEU A 110 -3.54 -13.20 5.61
CA LEU A 110 -2.59 -13.12 6.73
C LEU A 110 -1.13 -13.14 6.26
N ASN A 111 -0.80 -14.03 5.31
CA ASN A 111 0.53 -14.08 4.71
C ASN A 111 0.92 -12.78 4.00
N LEU A 112 -0.01 -12.15 3.28
CA LEU A 112 0.23 -10.85 2.63
C LEU A 112 0.50 -9.74 3.65
N ILE A 113 -0.25 -9.70 4.76
CA ILE A 113 -0.03 -8.75 5.85
C ILE A 113 1.35 -8.96 6.47
N LYS A 114 1.72 -10.21 6.74
CA LYS A 114 3.05 -10.57 7.26
C LYS A 114 4.16 -10.08 6.33
N ILE A 115 4.03 -10.32 5.03
CA ILE A 115 5.00 -9.85 4.03
C ILE A 115 5.06 -8.31 3.98
N ALA A 116 3.91 -7.64 4.04
CA ALA A 116 3.84 -6.18 4.06
C ALA A 116 4.55 -5.59 5.28
N LYS A 117 4.32 -6.15 6.49
CA LYS A 117 5.03 -5.76 7.72
C LYS A 117 6.54 -5.92 7.59
N ILE A 118 7.01 -7.06 7.08
CA ILE A 118 8.45 -7.31 6.86
C ILE A 118 9.05 -6.29 5.88
N ARG A 119 8.35 -5.96 4.79
CA ARG A 119 8.85 -4.99 3.81
C ARG A 119 8.90 -3.58 4.35
N LEU A 120 7.89 -3.15 5.11
CA LEU A 120 7.89 -1.84 5.78
C LEU A 120 9.03 -1.74 6.79
N GLN A 121 9.27 -2.79 7.57
CA GLN A 121 10.39 -2.85 8.51
C GLN A 121 11.74 -2.74 7.78
N ARG A 122 11.96 -3.53 6.72
CA ARG A 122 13.19 -3.43 5.91
C ARG A 122 13.38 -2.03 5.30
N MET A 123 12.30 -1.40 4.86
CA MET A 123 12.36 -0.04 4.31
C MET A 123 12.69 1.00 5.39
N ARG A 124 12.20 0.79 6.61
CA ARG A 124 12.51 1.63 7.76
C ARG A 124 13.98 1.53 8.16
N ASP A 125 14.51 0.31 8.20
CA ASP A 125 15.86 0.05 8.70
C ASP A 125 16.93 0.42 7.67
N ASP A 126 16.77 -0.01 6.41
CA ASP A 126 17.81 0.11 5.37
C ASP A 126 17.36 0.92 4.13
N GLY A 127 16.08 1.30 4.05
CA GLY A 127 15.52 1.89 2.84
C GLY A 127 15.87 3.35 2.60
N TRP A 128 16.29 4.08 3.65
CA TRP A 128 16.60 5.51 3.54
C TRP A 128 17.75 5.78 2.58
N ASP A 129 18.87 5.08 2.71
CA ASP A 129 20.07 5.36 1.92
C ASP A 129 19.85 5.06 0.44
N VAL A 130 19.11 3.99 0.15
CA VAL A 130 18.69 3.63 -1.21
C VAL A 130 17.77 4.70 -1.80
N LEU A 131 16.83 5.22 -1.01
CA LEU A 131 15.90 6.26 -1.45
C LEU A 131 16.64 7.57 -1.72
N ILE A 132 17.44 8.05 -0.76
CA ILE A 132 18.09 9.35 -0.86
C ILE A 132 19.14 9.38 -1.97
N THR A 133 19.85 8.27 -2.19
CA THR A 133 20.80 8.14 -3.30
C THR A 133 20.10 8.36 -4.64
N LYS A 134 18.95 7.70 -4.85
CA LYS A 134 18.15 7.87 -6.07
C LYS A 134 17.62 9.30 -6.20
N VAL A 135 17.17 9.92 -5.11
CA VAL A 135 16.69 11.31 -5.11
C VAL A 135 17.81 12.28 -5.48
N VAL A 136 19.01 12.10 -4.91
CA VAL A 136 20.19 12.92 -5.21
C VAL A 136 20.64 12.72 -6.66
N GLU A 137 20.65 11.49 -7.16
CA GLU A 137 20.96 11.18 -8.56
C GLU A 137 19.98 11.87 -9.52
N ILE A 138 18.68 11.83 -9.21
CA ILE A 138 17.66 12.55 -9.97
C ILE A 138 17.90 14.06 -9.92
N GLY A 139 18.24 14.61 -8.75
CA GLY A 139 18.53 16.03 -8.59
C GLY A 139 19.70 16.49 -9.45
N LYS A 140 20.83 15.75 -9.39
CA LYS A 140 22.03 16.02 -10.20
C LYS A 140 21.76 15.92 -11.70
N ASN A 141 21.01 14.91 -12.13
CA ASN A 141 20.67 14.70 -13.55
C ASN A 141 19.76 15.80 -14.13
N HIS A 142 19.19 16.66 -13.29
CA HIS A 142 18.21 17.67 -13.69
C HIS A 142 18.54 19.07 -13.16
N ASP A 143 19.80 19.33 -12.77
CA ASP A 143 20.27 20.60 -12.22
C ASP A 143 19.41 21.15 -11.07
N ILE A 144 18.83 20.24 -10.27
CA ILE A 144 18.11 20.60 -9.05
C ILE A 144 19.15 20.70 -7.93
N GLU A 145 19.23 21.88 -7.32
CA GLU A 145 20.03 22.08 -6.12
C GLU A 145 19.51 21.17 -5.00
N VAL A 146 20.30 20.16 -4.66
CA VAL A 146 20.03 19.27 -3.53
C VAL A 146 20.42 20.01 -2.25
N PRO A 147 19.50 20.19 -1.29
CA PRO A 147 19.82 20.84 -0.03
C PRO A 147 20.96 20.12 0.69
N ASP A 148 21.86 20.89 1.31
CA ASP A 148 22.84 20.32 2.24
C ASP A 148 22.08 19.63 3.39
N MET A 149 22.24 18.31 3.47
CA MET A 149 21.57 17.48 4.47
C MET A 149 22.05 17.79 5.89
N SER A 150 23.29 18.30 6.04
CA SER A 150 23.84 18.77 7.31
C SER A 150 23.36 20.18 7.67
N GLY A 151 22.86 20.93 6.68
CA GLY A 151 22.38 22.28 6.85
C GLY A 151 21.04 22.36 7.60
N PRO A 152 20.71 23.54 8.16
CA PRO A 152 19.44 23.78 8.82
C PRO A 152 18.26 23.65 7.85
N TYR A 153 17.17 23.08 8.35
CA TYR A 153 15.89 23.02 7.65
C TYR A 153 15.15 24.35 7.80
N TYR A 154 14.53 24.81 6.71
CA TYR A 154 13.75 26.04 6.70
C TYR A 154 12.30 25.72 6.31
N LEU A 155 11.37 26.03 7.21
CA LEU A 155 9.94 26.02 6.91
C LEU A 155 9.64 27.21 5.99
N PHE A 156 9.43 26.93 4.70
CA PHE A 156 9.18 27.90 3.63
C PHE A 156 10.40 28.76 3.23
N LYS A 157 10.32 29.45 2.09
CA LYS A 157 11.41 30.26 1.49
C LYS A 157 11.90 31.44 2.37
N SER A 158 11.41 31.58 3.60
CA SER A 158 11.82 32.64 4.53
C SER A 158 13.00 32.17 5.39
N ARG A 159 14.21 32.67 5.07
CA ARG A 159 15.42 32.47 5.87
C ARG A 159 15.35 33.06 7.29
N ARG A 160 14.26 33.76 7.65
CA ARG A 160 14.08 34.40 8.96
C ARG A 160 13.57 33.44 10.05
N GLN A 161 13.18 32.22 9.71
CA GLN A 161 12.80 31.16 10.65
C GLN A 161 13.64 29.91 10.34
N ALA A 162 14.92 29.94 10.74
CA ALA A 162 15.73 28.73 10.78
C ALA A 162 15.11 27.78 11.81
N SER A 163 14.76 26.55 11.42
CA SER A 163 14.45 25.53 12.42
C SER A 163 15.76 25.08 13.09
N THR A 164 15.66 24.61 14.32
CA THR A 164 16.78 23.99 15.06
C THR A 164 17.16 22.61 14.53
N THR A 165 16.45 22.11 13.51
CA THR A 165 16.59 20.76 12.95
C THR A 165 17.30 20.80 11.60
N SER A 166 18.10 19.77 11.31
CA SER A 166 18.76 19.65 10.00
C SER A 166 17.80 19.15 8.92
N ASN A 167 18.15 19.41 7.65
CA ASN A 167 17.44 18.84 6.50
C ASN A 167 17.37 17.30 6.59
N LEU A 168 18.47 16.66 7.01
CA LEU A 168 18.50 15.21 7.22
C LEU A 168 17.48 14.79 8.27
N HIS A 169 17.42 15.47 9.42
CA HIS A 169 16.48 15.12 10.48
C HIS A 169 15.04 15.23 9.99
N HIS A 170 14.70 16.34 9.33
CA HIS A 170 13.36 16.56 8.85
C HIS A 170 12.91 15.52 7.81
N TYR A 171 13.70 15.30 6.77
CA TYR A 171 13.31 14.38 5.70
C TYR A 171 13.40 12.91 6.12
N LYS A 172 14.42 12.54 6.91
CA LYS A 172 14.57 11.16 7.38
C LYS A 172 13.59 10.83 8.50
N ASN A 173 13.56 11.63 9.56
CA ASN A 173 12.81 11.29 10.76
C ASN A 173 11.35 11.75 10.68
N ASP A 174 11.12 13.04 10.40
CA ASP A 174 9.76 13.62 10.47
C ASP A 174 8.88 13.21 9.27
N CYS A 175 9.51 12.94 8.11
CA CYS A 175 8.79 12.53 6.90
C CYS A 175 8.88 11.01 6.70
N PHE A 176 10.07 10.48 6.40
CA PHE A 176 10.22 9.10 5.95
C PHE A 176 9.90 8.08 7.05
N LEU A 177 10.61 8.15 8.18
CA LEU A 177 10.40 7.22 9.30
C LEU A 177 9.02 7.40 9.93
N ASN A 178 8.57 8.62 10.15
CA ASN A 178 7.25 8.88 10.72
C ASN A 178 6.11 8.23 9.91
N ILE A 179 6.13 8.34 8.58
CA ILE A 179 5.11 7.69 7.73
C ILE A 179 5.17 6.16 7.90
N LEU A 180 6.37 5.57 7.88
CA LEU A 180 6.52 4.12 8.06
C LEU A 180 6.08 3.66 9.45
N ASP A 181 6.42 4.42 10.49
CA ASP A 181 6.07 4.14 11.88
C ASP A 181 4.56 4.20 12.10
N VAL A 182 3.88 5.21 11.52
CA VAL A 182 2.41 5.29 11.57
C VAL A 182 1.78 4.08 10.88
N GLN A 183 2.26 3.70 9.69
CA GLN A 183 1.72 2.54 8.97
C GLN A 183 1.95 1.23 9.74
N MET A 184 3.14 1.03 10.28
CA MET A 184 3.47 -0.16 11.09
C MET A 184 2.68 -0.20 12.38
N LYS A 185 2.50 0.93 13.07
CA LYS A 185 1.70 1.03 14.29
C LYS A 185 0.26 0.62 14.03
N GLU A 186 -0.36 1.16 12.98
CA GLU A 186 -1.74 0.82 12.64
C GLU A 186 -1.88 -0.66 12.22
N LEU A 187 -0.94 -1.20 11.45
CA LEU A 187 -0.94 -2.61 11.07
C LEU A 187 -0.73 -3.54 12.28
N ASN A 188 0.13 -3.18 13.21
CA ASN A 188 0.37 -3.98 14.42
C ASN A 188 -0.78 -3.89 15.41
N LYS A 189 -1.46 -2.74 15.47
CA LYS A 189 -2.68 -2.59 16.28
C LYS A 189 -3.85 -3.43 15.74
N ARG A 190 -4.00 -3.49 14.42
CA ARG A 190 -5.10 -4.24 13.78
C ARG A 190 -4.86 -5.73 13.67
N PHE A 191 -3.59 -6.13 13.54
CA PHE A 191 -3.17 -7.52 13.41
C PHE A 191 -2.08 -7.80 14.44
N ASP A 192 -2.45 -7.71 15.72
CA ASP A 192 -1.58 -8.14 16.81
C ASP A 192 -1.48 -9.68 16.83
N VAL A 193 -0.69 -10.21 17.77
CA VAL A 193 -0.45 -11.66 17.87
C VAL A 193 -1.75 -12.40 18.14
N GLU A 194 -2.58 -11.90 19.06
CA GLU A 194 -3.85 -12.55 19.45
C GLU A 194 -4.86 -12.56 18.30
N ASN A 195 -5.11 -11.42 17.64
CA ASN A 195 -6.04 -11.35 16.51
C ASN A 195 -5.55 -12.18 15.32
N THR A 196 -4.23 -12.22 15.08
CA THR A 196 -3.66 -13.03 13.99
C THR A 196 -3.80 -14.53 14.30
N GLU A 197 -3.59 -14.93 15.56
CA GLU A 197 -3.76 -16.31 16.02
C GLU A 197 -5.23 -16.73 15.91
N LEU A 198 -6.16 -15.88 16.34
CA LEU A 198 -7.59 -16.11 16.21
C LEU A 198 -8.00 -16.36 14.75
N LEU A 199 -7.52 -15.51 13.84
CA LEU A 199 -7.79 -15.67 12.41
C LEU A 199 -7.16 -16.95 11.84
N HIS A 200 -5.99 -17.37 12.34
CA HIS A 200 -5.40 -18.67 11.99
C HIS A 200 -6.26 -19.85 12.46
N CYS A 201 -6.85 -19.76 13.66
CA CYS A 201 -7.75 -20.79 14.18
C CYS A 201 -9.02 -20.88 13.32
N VAL A 202 -9.68 -19.75 13.04
CA VAL A 202 -10.90 -19.68 12.20
C VAL A 202 -10.66 -20.21 10.80
N ALA A 203 -9.46 -19.98 10.23
CA ALA A 203 -9.13 -20.49 8.90
C ALA A 203 -9.19 -22.03 8.78
N CYS A 204 -9.08 -22.76 9.89
CA CYS A 204 -9.17 -24.22 9.91
C CYS A 204 -10.59 -24.73 9.63
N LEU A 205 -11.61 -23.89 9.85
CA LEU A 205 -13.01 -24.20 9.52
C LEU A 205 -13.36 -24.00 8.05
N SER A 206 -12.37 -23.68 7.20
CA SER A 206 -12.62 -23.46 5.77
C SER A 206 -13.17 -24.72 5.10
N PRO A 207 -14.32 -24.66 4.41
CA PRO A 207 -14.89 -25.84 3.74
C PRO A 207 -14.13 -26.25 2.47
N PHE A 208 -13.12 -25.47 2.06
CA PHE A 208 -12.31 -25.72 0.88
C PHE A 208 -11.68 -27.13 0.88
N PHE A 209 -11.79 -27.83 -0.25
CA PHE A 209 -11.38 -29.24 -0.41
C PHE A 209 -11.88 -30.15 0.73
N LYS A 210 -13.18 -30.08 1.05
CA LYS A 210 -13.81 -30.89 2.11
C LYS A 210 -13.15 -30.69 3.47
N PHE A 211 -12.95 -29.43 3.84
CA PHE A 211 -12.34 -29.05 5.11
C PHE A 211 -10.92 -29.63 5.28
N MET A 212 -10.09 -29.54 4.24
CA MET A 212 -8.70 -30.04 4.27
C MET A 212 -7.85 -29.32 5.32
N ALA A 213 -8.15 -28.05 5.60
CA ALA A 213 -7.44 -27.23 6.57
C ALA A 213 -7.85 -27.47 8.03
N PHE A 214 -8.83 -28.35 8.28
CA PHE A 214 -9.35 -28.62 9.61
C PHE A 214 -8.28 -29.21 10.52
N ASP A 215 -8.16 -28.64 11.71
CA ASP A 215 -7.11 -28.92 12.67
C ASP A 215 -7.67 -28.66 14.07
N VAL A 216 -7.89 -29.72 14.83
CA VAL A 216 -8.53 -29.66 16.15
C VAL A 216 -7.63 -28.92 17.13
N ASP A 217 -6.34 -29.19 17.15
CA ASP A 217 -5.38 -28.55 18.06
C ASP A 217 -5.37 -27.02 17.88
N LYS A 218 -5.44 -26.54 16.64
CA LYS A 218 -5.57 -25.11 16.37
C LYS A 218 -6.88 -24.52 16.87
N LEU A 219 -8.00 -25.23 16.71
CA LEU A 219 -9.30 -24.75 17.21
C LEU A 219 -9.37 -24.76 18.74
N MET A 220 -8.76 -25.74 19.38
CA MET A 220 -8.67 -25.83 20.84
C MET A 220 -7.93 -24.65 21.44
N ARG A 221 -6.98 -24.06 20.70
CA ARG A 221 -6.31 -22.82 21.11
C ARG A 221 -7.27 -21.63 21.28
N MET A 222 -8.45 -21.66 20.66
CA MET A 222 -9.48 -20.62 20.88
C MET A 222 -10.04 -20.68 22.31
N THR A 223 -10.04 -21.85 22.95
CA THR A 223 -10.46 -21.99 24.35
C THR A 223 -9.48 -21.31 25.31
N GLU A 224 -8.19 -21.28 24.95
CA GLU A 224 -7.16 -20.54 25.68
C GLU A 224 -7.32 -19.02 25.50
N LEU A 225 -7.78 -18.57 24.34
CA LEU A 225 -8.02 -17.16 24.02
C LEU A 225 -9.30 -16.62 24.68
N TYR A 226 -10.32 -17.46 24.87
CA TYR A 226 -11.62 -17.09 25.45
C TYR A 226 -12.02 -18.01 26.62
N PRO A 227 -11.21 -18.13 27.68
CA PRO A 227 -11.43 -19.13 28.74
C PRO A 227 -12.74 -18.93 29.50
N THR A 228 -13.28 -17.71 29.53
CA THR A 228 -14.57 -17.40 30.16
C THR A 228 -15.77 -17.97 29.39
N ASP A 229 -15.62 -18.22 28.10
CA ASP A 229 -16.71 -18.71 27.24
C ASP A 229 -16.80 -20.24 27.28
N PHE A 230 -15.77 -20.92 27.80
CA PHE A 230 -15.65 -22.38 27.88
C PHE A 230 -15.56 -22.93 29.31
N LEU A 231 -15.99 -22.15 30.32
CA LEU A 231 -15.84 -22.50 31.75
C LEU A 231 -16.48 -23.84 32.14
N ASP A 232 -17.56 -24.22 31.45
CA ASP A 232 -18.34 -25.44 31.73
C ASP A 232 -17.95 -26.63 30.82
N GLU A 233 -17.06 -26.42 29.84
CA GLU A 233 -16.67 -27.46 28.90
C GLU A 233 -15.40 -28.19 29.33
N VAL A 234 -15.49 -29.52 29.39
CA VAL A 234 -14.31 -30.37 29.57
C VAL A 234 -13.55 -30.41 28.25
N GLU A 235 -12.26 -30.08 28.25
CA GLU A 235 -11.39 -30.03 27.07
C GLU A 235 -11.50 -31.29 26.18
N SER A 236 -11.58 -32.47 26.79
CA SER A 236 -11.76 -33.75 26.09
C SER A 236 -13.15 -33.92 25.47
N SER A 237 -14.19 -33.32 26.04
CA SER A 237 -15.53 -33.30 25.47
C SER A 237 -15.55 -32.43 24.21
N LEU A 238 -14.96 -31.24 24.26
CA LEU A 238 -14.90 -30.34 23.10
C LEU A 238 -14.09 -30.95 21.94
N HIS A 239 -12.96 -31.59 22.25
CA HIS A 239 -12.20 -32.37 21.26
C HIS A 239 -13.08 -33.38 20.52
N ASN A 240 -13.81 -34.22 21.27
CA ASN A 240 -14.70 -35.21 20.68
C ASN A 240 -15.85 -34.57 19.87
N GLN A 241 -16.35 -33.41 20.31
CA GLN A 241 -17.37 -32.67 19.56
C GLN A 241 -16.83 -32.14 18.24
N LEU A 242 -15.59 -31.64 18.20
CA LEU A 242 -14.93 -31.18 16.98
C LEU A 242 -14.64 -32.33 16.01
N ASP A 243 -14.22 -33.49 16.52
CA ASP A 243 -14.03 -34.71 15.72
C ASP A 243 -15.35 -35.21 15.12
N ASN A 244 -16.44 -35.21 15.89
CA ASN A 244 -17.76 -35.56 15.37
C ASN A 244 -18.26 -34.53 14.34
N TYR A 245 -18.06 -33.23 14.63
CA TYR A 245 -18.44 -32.15 13.73
C TYR A 245 -17.81 -32.31 12.34
N ILE A 246 -16.51 -32.63 12.27
CA ILE A 246 -15.81 -32.70 10.98
C ILE A 246 -16.26 -33.88 10.13
N GLU A 247 -16.53 -35.03 10.75
CA GLU A 247 -17.11 -36.20 10.07
C GLU A 247 -18.50 -35.85 9.53
N ASP A 248 -19.37 -35.24 10.35
CA ASP A 248 -20.71 -34.84 9.96
C ASP A 248 -20.71 -33.85 8.78
N VAL A 249 -19.91 -32.77 8.84
CA VAL A 249 -19.92 -31.75 7.79
C VAL A 249 -19.27 -32.21 6.48
N ARG A 250 -18.36 -33.19 6.52
CA ARG A 250 -17.75 -33.79 5.31
C ARG A 250 -18.72 -34.68 4.54
N ASP A 251 -19.63 -35.34 5.24
CA ASP A 251 -20.61 -36.26 4.66
C ASP A 251 -21.87 -35.55 4.11
N VAL A 252 -22.17 -34.34 4.58
CA VAL A 252 -23.34 -33.60 4.09
C VAL A 252 -23.09 -32.99 2.71
N ALA A 253 -23.87 -33.42 1.71
CA ALA A 253 -23.77 -32.98 0.31
C ALA A 253 -23.80 -31.44 0.12
N ARG A 254 -24.54 -30.70 0.97
CA ARG A 254 -24.64 -29.23 0.90
C ARG A 254 -23.29 -28.51 1.09
N PHE A 255 -22.33 -29.15 1.76
CA PHE A 255 -21.03 -28.57 2.04
C PHE A 255 -19.94 -29.01 1.04
N GLN A 256 -20.23 -29.98 0.16
CA GLN A 256 -19.22 -30.56 -0.74
C GLN A 256 -18.81 -29.64 -1.90
N GLU A 257 -19.67 -28.70 -2.29
CA GLU A 257 -19.43 -27.77 -3.40
C GLU A 257 -18.91 -26.40 -2.95
N LEU A 258 -18.80 -26.17 -1.63
CA LEU A 258 -18.35 -24.89 -1.09
C LEU A 258 -16.86 -24.68 -1.36
N LYS A 259 -16.52 -23.47 -1.80
CA LYS A 259 -15.16 -23.07 -2.17
C LYS A 259 -14.50 -22.21 -1.10
N GLY A 260 -15.26 -21.74 -0.11
CA GLY A 260 -14.74 -21.03 1.05
C GLY A 260 -15.82 -20.69 2.07
N ILE A 261 -15.40 -20.03 3.15
CA ILE A 261 -16.31 -19.60 4.23
C ILE A 261 -17.38 -18.64 3.72
N GLY A 262 -17.11 -17.85 2.68
CA GLY A 262 -18.12 -16.95 2.09
C GLY A 262 -19.26 -17.65 1.34
N ASP A 263 -19.16 -18.96 1.11
CA ASP A 263 -20.23 -19.75 0.49
C ASP A 263 -21.17 -20.41 1.54
N LEU A 264 -20.83 -20.34 2.84
CA LEU A 264 -21.66 -20.80 3.97
C LEU A 264 -22.77 -19.79 4.30
#